data_AF-A0A519HHV1-F1
#
_entry.id   AF-A0A519HHV1-F1
#
_cell.length_a   1.000
_cell.length_b   1.000
_cell.length_c   1.000
_cell.angle_alpha   90.00
_cell.angle_beta   90.00
_cell.angle_gamma   90.00
#
_symmetry.space_group_name_H-M   'P 1'
#
loop_
_entity.id
_entity.type
_entity.pdbx_description
1 polymer ?
#
loop_
_entity_poly.entity_id
_entity_poly.type
_entity_poly.pdbx_seq_one_letter_code
_entity_poly.pdbx_strand_id
1 'polypeptide(L)' 'MSNLRPTTLERAYALAREGRCRTVGDIKQALQAEGFDRIQDSLYGPTLSADLRKLCQANYVPPAGELAEG' A
#
# COMPACT_ATOMS: atom_id res chain seq x y z
N MET A 1 -12.76 -20.54 12.69
CA MET A 1 -12.25 -19.69 11.59
C MET A 1 -11.65 -18.45 12.21
N SER A 2 -10.32 -18.32 12.16
CA SER A 2 -9.59 -17.24 12.84
C SER A 2 -9.82 -15.93 12.10
N ASN A 3 -10.82 -15.16 12.53
CA ASN A 3 -11.15 -13.86 11.98
C ASN A 3 -10.18 -12.79 12.51
N LEU A 4 -8.88 -12.97 12.24
CA LEU A 4 -7.85 -12.00 12.56
C LEU A 4 -8.01 -10.84 11.58
N ARG A 5 -8.50 -9.71 12.08
CA ARG A 5 -8.46 -8.47 11.32
C ARG A 5 -7.00 -8.19 10.96
N PRO A 6 -6.65 -8.00 9.68
CA PRO A 6 -5.29 -7.70 9.30
C PRO A 6 -4.83 -6.44 10.02
N THR A 7 -3.58 -6.43 10.46
CA THR A 7 -2.98 -5.22 11.05
C THR A 7 -2.76 -4.16 9.96
N THR A 8 -2.62 -2.90 10.36
CA THR A 8 -2.29 -1.78 9.45
C THR A 8 -1.05 -2.08 8.62
N LEU A 9 -0.06 -2.75 9.21
CA LEU A 9 1.16 -3.17 8.55
C LEU A 9 0.90 -4.21 7.46
N GLU A 10 0.20 -5.29 7.79
CA GLU A 10 -0.13 -6.35 6.82
C GLU A 10 -0.94 -5.79 5.66
N ARG A 11 -1.88 -4.89 5.94
CA ARG A 11 -2.68 -4.26 4.89
C ARG A 11 -1.84 -3.32 4.01
N ALA A 12 -0.89 -2.59 4.59
CA ALA A 12 0.05 -1.77 3.82
C ALA A 12 0.86 -2.60 2.81
N TYR A 13 1.38 -3.75 3.24
CA TYR A 13 2.11 -4.67 2.37
C TYR A 13 1.20 -5.29 1.31
N ALA A 14 -0.05 -5.62 1.64
CA ALA A 14 -1.02 -6.11 0.67
C ALA A 14 -1.28 -5.07 -0.43
N LEU A 15 -1.55 -3.82 -0.05
CA LEU A 15 -1.78 -2.71 -1.00
C LEU A 15 -0.56 -2.43 -1.89
N ALA A 16 0.65 -2.49 -1.33
CA ALA A 16 1.88 -2.33 -2.08
C ALA A 16 2.07 -3.45 -3.12
N ARG A 17 1.65 -4.68 -2.81
CA ARG A 17 1.72 -5.85 -3.71
C ARG A 17 0.58 -5.90 -4.72
N GLU A 18 -0.59 -5.33 -4.39
CA GLU A 18 -1.75 -5.25 -5.29
C GLU A 18 -1.45 -4.37 -6.53
N GLY A 19 -0.39 -3.57 -6.48
CA GLY A 19 0.08 -2.78 -7.61
C GLY A 19 -0.75 -1.54 -7.92
N ARG A 20 -1.76 -1.25 -7.09
CA ARG A 20 -2.63 -0.07 -7.23
C ARG A 20 -2.01 1.20 -6.66
N CYS A 21 -1.19 1.05 -5.62
CA CYS A 21 -0.49 2.17 -5.02
C CYS A 21 0.80 2.46 -5.80
N ARG A 22 1.15 3.74 -5.96
CA ARG A 22 2.45 4.19 -6.52
C ARG A 22 3.42 4.74 -5.48
N THR A 23 2.90 5.20 -4.34
CA THR A 23 3.70 5.77 -3.26
C THR A 23 3.18 5.34 -1.89
N VAL A 24 4.00 5.54 -0.86
CA VAL A 24 3.60 5.32 0.55
C VAL A 24 2.42 6.23 0.94
N GLY A 25 2.29 7.41 0.34
CA GLY A 25 1.15 8.30 0.56
C GLY A 25 -0.16 7.66 0.08
N ASP A 26 -0.11 6.98 -1.06
CA ASP A 26 -1.25 6.25 -1.62
C ASP A 26 -1.70 5.11 -0.70
N ILE A 27 -0.73 4.35 -0.18
CA ILE A 27 -0.97 3.31 0.83
C ILE A 27 -1.65 3.89 2.07
N LYS A 28 -1.18 5.04 2.57
CA LYS A 28 -1.79 5.71 3.72
C LYS A 28 -3.24 6.13 3.44
N GLN A 29 -3.52 6.64 2.24
CA GLN A 29 -4.88 7.02 1.84
C GLN A 29 -5.80 5.81 1.72
N ALA A 30 -5.35 4.72 1.10
CA ALA A 30 -6.10 3.48 1.01
C ALA A 30 -6.41 2.89 2.39
N LEU A 31 -5.42 2.82 3.29
CA LEU A 31 -5.62 2.39 4.68
C LEU A 31 -6.64 3.27 5.42
N GLN A 32 -6.56 4.59 5.24
CA GLN A 32 -7.50 5.52 5.85
C GLN A 32 -8.93 5.32 5.32
N ALA A 33 -9.08 5.10 4.02
CA ALA A 33 -10.37 4.83 3.38
C ALA A 33 -10.98 3.49 3.85
N GLU A 34 -10.14 2.50 4.17
CA GLU A 34 -10.57 1.23 4.76
C GLU A 34 -10.92 1.33 6.26
N GLY A 35 -10.64 2.46 6.90
CA GLY A 35 -10.95 2.69 8.32
C GLY A 35 -9.85 2.27 9.29
N PHE A 36 -8.61 2.12 8.82
CA PHE A 36 -7.46 1.90 9.71
C PHE A 36 -7.10 3.20 10.44
N ASP A 37 -7.00 3.12 11.76
CA ASP A 37 -6.49 4.20 12.61
C ASP A 37 -4.98 4.06 12.88
N ARG A 38 -4.34 5.11 13.38
CA ARG A 38 -2.92 5.15 13.76
C ARG A 38 -1.95 4.68 12.68
N ILE A 39 -2.24 4.98 11.41
CA ILE A 39 -1.37 4.62 10.28
C ILE A 39 0.04 5.18 10.45
N GLN A 40 0.17 6.39 11.01
CA GLN A 40 1.48 6.99 11.28
C GLN A 40 2.28 6.26 12.36
N ASP A 41 1.61 5.72 13.37
CA ASP A 41 2.23 4.96 14.46
C ASP A 41 2.64 3.56 13.97
N SER A 42 1.78 2.92 13.17
CA SER A 42 2.02 1.59 12.59
C SER A 42 3.04 1.59 11.45
N LEU A 43 3.11 2.67 10.66
CA LEU A 43 4.10 2.87 9.60
C LEU A 43 5.25 3.76 10.05
N TYR A 44 5.50 3.84 11.36
CA TYR A 44 6.59 4.63 11.90
C TYR A 44 7.93 3.99 11.55
N GLY A 45 8.75 4.73 10.80
CA GLY A 45 10.13 4.34 10.52
C GLY A 45 10.56 4.61 9.07
N PRO A 46 11.77 5.15 8.87
CA PRO A 46 12.31 5.40 7.54
C PRO A 46 12.53 4.09 6.76
N THR A 47 12.84 2.99 7.43
CA THR A 47 13.07 1.69 6.80
C THR A 47 11.78 1.11 6.21
N LEU A 48 10.69 1.13 6.97
CA LEU A 48 9.42 0.55 6.54
C LEU A 48 8.82 1.33 5.37
N SER A 49 8.85 2.66 5.45
CA SER A 49 8.41 3.51 4.36
C SER A 49 9.27 3.35 3.10
N ALA A 50 10.60 3.17 3.24
CA ALA A 50 11.47 2.86 2.12
C ALA A 50 11.17 1.49 1.50
N ASP A 51 10.89 0.48 2.31
CA ASP A 51 10.57 -0.88 1.85
C ASP A 51 9.22 -0.92 1.11
N LEU A 52 8.17 -0.35 1.71
CA LEU A 52 6.87 -0.19 1.06
C LEU A 52 6.98 0.58 -0.24
N ARG A 53 7.77 1.66 -0.29
CA ARG A 53 8.01 2.41 -1.52
C ARG A 53 8.65 1.54 -2.61
N LYS A 54 9.65 0.72 -2.26
CA LYS A 54 10.30 -0.19 -3.20
C LYS A 54 9.32 -1.24 -3.72
N LEU A 55 8.54 -1.86 -2.84
CA LEU A 55 7.51 -2.83 -3.23
C LEU A 55 6.46 -2.23 -4.15
N CYS A 56 5.99 -1.06 -3.77
CA CYS A 56 5.02 -0.28 -4.52
C CYS A 56 5.55 0.02 -5.93
N GLN A 57 6.80 0.46 -6.07
CA GLN A 57 7.43 0.65 -7.39
C GLN A 57 7.63 -0.65 -8.16
N ALA A 58 8.00 -1.74 -7.48
CA ALA A 58 8.25 -3.03 -8.11
C ALA A 58 6.98 -3.71 -8.63
N ASN A 59 5.83 -3.48 -7.97
CA ASN A 59 4.56 -4.09 -8.31
C ASN A 59 3.56 -3.11 -8.92
N TYR A 60 3.90 -1.82 -9.06
CA TYR A 60 3.01 -0.81 -9.61
C TYR A 60 2.56 -1.23 -11.01
N VAL A 61 1.26 -1.52 -11.14
CA VAL A 61 0.62 -1.79 -12.41
C VAL A 61 -0.08 -0.50 -12.80
N PRO A 62 0.40 0.23 -13.82
CA PRO A 62 -0.35 1.36 -14.33
C PRO A 62 -1.73 0.86 -14.75
N PRO A 63 -2.83 1.56 -14.38
CA PRO A 63 -4.15 1.19 -14.85
C PRO A 63 -4.09 1.10 -16.37
N ALA A 64 -4.58 -0.02 -16.92
CA ALA A 64 -4.35 -0.46 -18.30
C ALA A 64 -4.93 0.44 -19.41
N GLY A 65 -5.22 1.72 -19.12
CA GLY A 65 -5.79 2.71 -20.03
C GLY A 65 -4.79 3.60 -20.75
N GLU A 66 -3.47 3.38 -20.65
CA GLU A 66 -2.47 4.31 -21.22
C GLU A 66 -1.39 3.64 -22.10
N LEU A 67 -1.53 2.35 -22.44
CA LEU A 67 -0.59 1.63 -23.32
C LEU A 67 -1.29 0.77 -24.39
N ALA A 68 -2.33 1.31 -25.02
CA ALA A 68 -2.86 0.71 -26.25
C ALA A 68 -3.45 1.78 -27.17
N GLU A 69 -2.67 2.76 -27.63
CA GLU A 69 -2.75 3.36 -28.99
C GLU A 69 -1.40 4.07 -29.28
N GLY A 70 -0.70 3.59 -30.30
CA GLY A 70 0.61 4.08 -30.75
C GLY A 70 1.24 3.12 -31.74
#